data_AF-A0AAU9J203-F1
#
_entry.id   AF-A0AAU9J203-F1
#
_cell.length_a   1.000
_cell.length_b   1.000
_cell.length_c   1.000
_cell.angle_alpha   90.00
_cell.angle_beta   90.00
_cell.angle_gamma   90.00
#
_symmetry.space_group_name_H-M   'P 1'
#
loop_
_entity.id
_entity.type
_entity.pdbx_description
1 polymer ?
#
loop_
_entity_poly.entity_id
_entity_poly.type
_entity_poly.pdbx_seq_one_letter_code
_entity_poly.pdbx_strand_id
1 'polypeptide(L)'
;MEAQVHILVRLEDEEPQELPAVPLNIEELCNLIYKSTGAIHFKVKYRDAIISNTEQLLTAYLENKEPTLEFVIEEELSMPSYIGSSIQNVSQSLRQPKKLIVSNGVISKADLLALIEEIGNAAQKRVAETYKSFLNKRQEFYSIDEGKWQLAAFEHLQFQETLLAGVLGDVCKQAGINPLIFNTSCRANETDQEVRDSLERMTTKLIQVNVQKPESLTKEVFHQIMEYQSQFLENFLQRNPPRFPADVILLHFREGDELMKIFGYDENEISAAMSEFKFETDGEWEPLRKKLHDAVENCMSGSQ
;
A
#
# COMPACT_ATOMS: atom_id res chain seq x y z
N MET A 1 8.07 1.40 -44.47
CA MET A 1 7.81 0.63 -43.25
C MET A 1 8.37 1.44 -42.11
N GLU A 2 7.52 2.05 -41.30
CA GLU A 2 8.00 2.61 -40.02
C GLU A 2 8.49 1.44 -39.18
N ALA A 3 9.70 1.54 -38.64
CA ALA A 3 10.23 0.54 -37.73
C ALA A 3 9.39 0.60 -36.46
N GLN A 4 8.50 -0.37 -36.27
CA GLN A 4 7.75 -0.52 -35.03
C GLN A 4 8.72 -1.08 -34.00
N VAL A 5 9.13 -0.24 -33.05
CA VAL A 5 9.97 -0.66 -31.93
C VAL A 5 9.06 -1.28 -30.88
N HIS A 6 9.29 -2.56 -30.57
CA HIS A 6 8.57 -3.27 -29.52
C HIS A 6 9.25 -2.98 -28.18
N ILE A 7 8.50 -2.52 -27.18
CA ILE A 7 9.05 -2.26 -25.84
C ILE A 7 8.67 -3.40 -24.92
N LEU A 8 9.67 -4.07 -24.36
CA LEU A 8 9.50 -5.14 -23.40
C LEU A 8 9.91 -4.64 -22.01
N VAL A 9 9.18 -5.10 -20.99
CA VAL A 9 9.52 -4.91 -19.58
C VAL A 9 9.58 -6.28 -18.91
N ARG A 10 10.57 -6.50 -18.06
CA ARG A 10 10.62 -7.73 -17.25
C ARG A 10 11.13 -7.46 -15.85
N LEU A 11 10.58 -8.17 -14.86
CA LEU A 11 11.23 -8.33 -13.57
C LEU A 11 12.45 -9.24 -13.72
N GLU A 12 13.49 -9.08 -12.87
CA GLU A 12 14.78 -9.78 -13.03
C GLU A 12 14.63 -11.31 -13.20
N ASP A 13 13.59 -11.91 -12.61
CA ASP A 13 13.28 -13.35 -12.63
C ASP A 13 12.02 -13.74 -13.43
N GLU A 14 11.45 -12.83 -14.23
CA GLU A 14 10.22 -13.09 -15.00
C GLU A 14 10.41 -13.00 -16.53
N GLU A 15 9.45 -13.59 -17.25
CA GLU A 15 9.37 -13.49 -18.72
C GLU A 15 9.05 -12.04 -19.15
N PRO A 16 9.65 -11.55 -20.25
CA PRO A 16 9.38 -10.21 -20.75
C PRO A 16 7.94 -10.04 -21.21
N GLN A 17 7.32 -8.93 -20.81
CA GLN A 17 5.99 -8.52 -21.22
C GLN A 17 6.07 -7.32 -22.16
N GLU A 18 5.30 -7.34 -23.23
CA GLU A 18 5.23 -6.22 -24.17
C GLU A 18 4.33 -5.11 -23.65
N LEU A 19 4.83 -3.87 -23.66
CA LEU A 19 4.03 -2.71 -23.31
C LEU A 19 3.03 -2.37 -24.44
N PRO A 20 1.80 -1.95 -24.10
CA PRO A 20 0.76 -1.67 -25.08
C PRO A 20 1.02 -0.40 -25.91
N ALA A 21 1.92 0.47 -25.46
CA ALA A 21 2.28 1.71 -26.12
C ALA A 21 3.71 2.13 -25.75
N VAL A 22 4.33 2.94 -26.61
CA VAL A 22 5.62 3.57 -26.32
C VAL A 22 5.40 4.73 -25.36
N PRO A 23 5.95 4.70 -24.13
CA PRO A 23 5.81 5.81 -23.20
C PRO A 23 6.59 7.03 -23.69
N LEU A 24 6.01 8.22 -23.54
CA LEU A 24 6.61 9.48 -24.00
C LEU A 24 7.46 10.16 -22.92
N ASN A 25 7.28 9.75 -21.67
CA ASN A 25 7.98 10.29 -20.51
C ASN A 25 8.15 9.22 -19.42
N ILE A 26 8.98 9.52 -18.42
CA ILE A 26 9.30 8.57 -17.36
C ILE A 26 8.07 8.20 -16.50
N GLU A 27 7.12 9.12 -16.31
CA GLU A 27 5.90 8.88 -15.54
C GLU A 27 5.00 7.86 -16.25
N GLU A 28 4.82 8.00 -17.56
CA GLU A 28 4.09 7.04 -18.40
C GLU A 28 4.76 5.67 -18.39
N LEU A 29 6.10 5.60 -18.49
CA LEU A 29 6.83 4.34 -18.42
C LEU A 29 6.62 3.65 -17.07
N CYS A 30 6.76 4.38 -15.97
CA CYS A 30 6.52 3.82 -14.62
C CYS A 30 5.07 3.33 -14.46
N ASN A 31 4.08 4.09 -14.97
CA ASN A 31 2.67 3.69 -14.94
C ASN A 31 2.43 2.41 -15.75
N LEU A 32 3.07 2.25 -16.90
CA LEU A 32 2.95 1.07 -17.74
C LEU A 32 3.63 -0.16 -17.11
N ILE A 33 4.84 0.02 -16.54
CA ILE A 33 5.55 -1.03 -15.80
C ILE A 33 4.70 -1.52 -14.63
N TYR A 34 4.13 -0.61 -13.86
CA TYR A 34 3.24 -0.97 -12.76
C TYR A 34 2.04 -1.79 -13.26
N LYS A 35 1.38 -1.33 -14.33
CA LYS A 35 0.21 -2.03 -14.91
C LYS A 35 0.54 -3.43 -15.42
N SER A 36 1.74 -3.64 -15.96
CA SER A 36 2.16 -4.94 -16.52
C SER A 36 2.74 -5.89 -15.46
N THR A 37 3.56 -5.37 -14.55
CA THR A 37 4.35 -6.18 -13.60
C THR A 37 3.81 -6.18 -12.18
N GLY A 38 3.00 -5.19 -11.80
CA GLY A 38 2.60 -4.97 -10.41
C GLY A 38 3.71 -4.42 -9.51
N ALA A 39 4.93 -4.20 -10.01
CA ALA A 39 6.05 -3.68 -9.23
C ALA A 39 5.82 -2.22 -8.82
N ILE A 40 5.99 -1.93 -7.53
CA ILE A 40 5.63 -0.64 -6.91
C ILE A 40 6.86 0.23 -6.64
N HIS A 41 7.96 -0.39 -6.23
CA HIS A 41 9.25 0.27 -6.01
C HIS A 41 10.28 -0.41 -6.88
N PHE A 42 10.81 0.31 -7.86
CA PHE A 42 11.72 -0.28 -8.80
C PHE A 42 12.69 0.73 -9.41
N LYS A 43 13.86 0.22 -9.76
CA LYS A 43 14.76 0.82 -10.75
C LYS A 43 14.39 0.28 -12.11
N VAL A 44 14.20 1.19 -13.05
CA VAL A 44 14.17 0.86 -14.47
C VAL A 44 15.60 0.85 -14.97
N LYS A 45 16.06 -0.28 -15.48
CA LYS A 45 17.36 -0.40 -16.13
C LYS A 45 17.17 -0.58 -17.64
N TYR A 46 17.95 0.14 -18.41
CA TYR A 46 18.23 -0.20 -19.80
C TYR A 46 19.69 -0.62 -19.90
N ARG A 47 19.93 -1.92 -20.13
CA ARG A 47 21.27 -2.53 -20.00
C ARG A 47 21.83 -2.25 -18.59
N ASP A 48 22.99 -1.62 -18.49
CA ASP A 48 23.63 -1.27 -17.22
C ASP A 48 23.25 0.13 -16.70
N ALA A 49 22.43 0.88 -17.43
CA ALA A 49 22.08 2.26 -17.09
C ALA A 49 20.73 2.36 -16.37
N ILE A 50 20.69 3.10 -15.27
CA ILE A 50 19.44 3.42 -14.55
C ILE A 50 18.71 4.55 -15.28
N ILE A 51 17.44 4.32 -15.59
CA ILE A 51 16.52 5.31 -16.17
C ILE A 51 15.69 5.90 -15.04
N SER A 52 15.96 7.16 -14.72
CA SER A 52 15.35 7.91 -13.60
C SER A 52 14.64 9.19 -14.04
N ASN A 53 14.78 9.57 -15.31
CA ASN A 53 14.16 10.77 -15.87
C ASN A 53 13.89 10.63 -17.38
N THR A 54 13.11 11.56 -17.93
CA THR A 54 12.70 11.53 -19.35
C THR A 54 13.89 11.68 -20.32
N GLU A 55 14.93 12.42 -19.96
CA GLU A 55 16.12 12.57 -20.82
C GLU A 55 16.86 11.23 -20.99
N GLN A 56 17.01 10.48 -19.90
CA GLN A 56 17.59 9.14 -19.91
C GLN A 56 16.71 8.15 -20.70
N LEU A 57 15.38 8.27 -20.58
CA LEU A 57 14.45 7.44 -21.35
C LEU A 57 14.60 7.68 -22.86
N LEU A 58 14.62 8.95 -23.28
CA LEU A 58 14.83 9.31 -24.69
C LEU A 58 16.21 8.88 -25.18
N THR A 59 17.23 8.95 -24.32
CA THR A 59 18.57 8.46 -24.62
C THR A 59 18.54 6.95 -24.89
N ALA A 60 17.86 6.17 -24.05
CA ALA A 60 17.68 4.73 -24.27
C ALA A 60 16.99 4.43 -25.62
N TYR A 61 16.00 5.24 -26.03
CA TYR A 61 15.34 5.11 -27.32
C TYR A 61 16.27 5.37 -28.51
N LEU A 62 17.12 6.40 -28.41
CA LEU A 62 18.05 6.77 -29.48
C LEU A 62 19.24 5.80 -29.58
N GLU A 63 19.69 5.28 -28.43
CA GLU A 63 20.81 4.33 -28.34
C GLU A 63 20.44 2.92 -28.74
N ASN A 64 19.16 2.54 -28.64
CA ASN A 64 18.70 1.24 -29.08
C ASN A 64 18.80 1.10 -30.61
N LYS A 65 19.54 0.08 -31.05
CA LYS A 65 19.69 -0.28 -32.47
C LYS A 65 18.95 -1.56 -32.83
N GLU A 66 18.30 -2.17 -31.85
CA GLU A 66 17.54 -3.40 -31.98
C GLU A 66 16.08 -3.11 -32.31
N PRO A 67 15.35 -4.06 -32.93
CA PRO A 67 13.91 -3.93 -33.18
C PRO A 67 13.09 -3.94 -31.86
N THR A 68 13.71 -4.41 -30.78
CA THR A 68 13.10 -4.52 -29.47
C THR A 68 13.91 -3.71 -28.46
N LEU A 69 13.22 -3.01 -27.56
CA LEU A 69 13.82 -2.24 -26.49
C LEU A 69 13.36 -2.82 -25.15
N GLU A 70 14.28 -3.41 -24.40
CA GLU A 70 13.96 -4.11 -23.15
C GLU A 70 14.39 -3.30 -21.94
N PHE A 71 13.46 -3.11 -21.01
CA PHE A 71 13.72 -2.56 -19.69
C PHE A 71 13.67 -3.68 -18.64
N VAL A 72 14.70 -3.74 -17.80
CA VAL A 72 14.76 -4.64 -16.66
C VAL A 72 14.32 -3.87 -15.42
N ILE A 73 13.38 -4.44 -14.68
CA ILE A 73 12.78 -3.87 -13.48
C ILE A 73 13.43 -4.56 -12.29
N GLU A 74 14.23 -3.81 -11.54
CA GLU A 74 14.83 -4.25 -10.28
C GLU A 74 14.00 -3.68 -9.14
N GLU A 75 13.33 -4.52 -8.36
CA GLU A 75 12.55 -4.04 -7.22
C GLU A 75 13.44 -3.45 -6.13
N GLU A 76 13.13 -2.24 -5.70
CA GLU A 76 13.84 -1.54 -4.64
C GLU A 76 13.09 -1.61 -3.32
N LEU A 77 13.76 -2.04 -2.25
CA LEU A 77 13.25 -1.93 -0.88
C LEU A 77 13.38 -0.51 -0.28
N SER A 78 13.69 0.51 -1.11
CA SER A 78 13.97 1.86 -0.65
C SER A 78 12.94 2.89 -1.14
N MET A 79 12.49 3.74 -0.21
CA MET A 79 11.46 4.76 -0.36
C MET A 79 11.70 5.72 -1.54
N PRO A 80 10.75 5.90 -2.47
CA PRO A 80 10.81 6.98 -3.44
C PRO A 80 10.65 8.34 -2.75
N SER A 81 11.50 9.29 -3.13
CA SER A 81 11.48 10.69 -2.65
C SER A 81 10.27 11.52 -3.12
N TYR A 82 9.33 10.93 -3.87
CA TYR A 82 8.19 11.62 -4.49
C TYR A 82 6.86 11.47 -3.73
N ILE A 83 6.84 10.82 -2.56
CA ILE A 83 5.70 10.94 -1.65
C ILE A 83 5.53 12.42 -1.33
N GLY A 84 4.40 13.01 -1.73
CA GLY A 84 4.17 14.45 -1.78
C GLY A 84 4.65 15.20 -0.54
N SER A 85 5.13 16.43 -0.74
CA SER A 85 5.70 17.31 0.30
C SER A 85 4.82 17.53 1.54
N SER A 86 3.53 17.20 1.46
CA SER A 86 2.59 17.16 2.58
C SER A 86 2.88 16.09 3.63
N ILE A 87 3.67 15.06 3.31
CA ILE A 87 3.96 13.91 4.19
C ILE A 87 5.34 14.04 4.88
N GLN A 88 6.20 14.94 4.41
CA GLN A 88 7.54 15.16 4.96
C GLN A 88 7.55 15.98 6.27
N ASN A 89 6.46 16.67 6.63
CA ASN A 89 6.47 17.71 7.68
C ASN A 89 5.73 17.37 8.98
N VAL A 90 5.64 16.10 9.38
CA VAL A 90 5.07 15.74 10.69
C VAL A 90 6.06 14.95 11.52
N SER A 91 7.11 15.62 12.01
CA SER A 91 8.02 15.10 13.04
C SER A 91 8.85 16.22 13.67
N GLN A 92 8.20 17.13 14.40
CA GLN A 92 8.88 17.94 15.41
C GLN A 92 8.12 17.87 16.73
N SER A 93 8.33 16.77 17.46
CA SER A 93 8.08 16.72 18.90
C SER A 93 9.42 16.58 19.60
N LEU A 94 9.89 17.67 20.20
CA LEU A 94 11.08 17.76 21.02
C LEU A 94 10.94 16.87 22.28
N ARG A 95 11.41 15.63 22.21
CA ARG A 95 11.83 14.86 23.39
C ARG A 95 13.34 14.65 23.29
N GLN A 96 14.07 14.90 24.37
CA GLN A 96 15.51 14.64 24.38
C GLN A 96 15.75 13.13 24.19
N PRO A 97 16.59 12.72 23.22
CA PRO A 97 16.76 11.31 22.89
C PRO A 97 17.46 10.56 24.03
N LYS A 98 16.81 9.54 24.58
CA LYS A 98 17.48 8.55 25.43
C LYS A 98 18.33 7.68 24.50
N LYS A 99 19.63 7.96 24.40
CA LYS A 99 20.55 7.09 23.66
C LYS A 99 20.62 5.73 24.31
N LEU A 100 20.27 4.68 23.56
CA LEU A 100 20.34 3.32 24.04
C LEU A 100 21.78 2.81 24.08
N ILE A 101 22.04 1.91 25.01
CA ILE A 101 23.34 1.25 25.16
C ILE A 101 23.32 -0.01 24.29
N VAL A 102 24.29 -0.12 23.39
CA VAL A 102 24.45 -1.26 22.49
C VAL A 102 25.63 -2.09 22.95
N SER A 103 25.41 -3.39 23.14
CA SER A 103 26.43 -4.36 23.54
C SER A 103 26.41 -5.51 22.52
N ASN A 104 27.55 -5.81 21.90
CA ASN A 104 27.65 -6.87 20.87
C ASN A 104 26.64 -6.73 19.72
N GLY A 105 26.32 -5.49 19.33
CA GLY A 105 25.35 -5.22 18.26
C GLY A 105 23.88 -5.44 18.64
N VAL A 106 23.58 -5.67 19.92
CA VAL A 106 22.20 -5.78 20.45
C VAL A 106 21.94 -4.79 21.57
N ILE A 107 20.66 -4.43 21.75
CA ILE A 107 20.16 -3.67 22.90
C ILE A 107 19.59 -4.61 23.95
N SER A 108 19.38 -4.10 25.18
CA SER A 108 18.77 -4.90 26.24
C SER A 108 17.33 -5.31 25.89
N LYS A 109 16.84 -6.44 26.41
CA LYS A 109 15.44 -6.88 26.22
C LYS A 109 14.44 -5.79 26.63
N ALA A 110 14.70 -5.11 27.76
CA ALA A 110 13.82 -4.05 28.24
C ALA A 110 13.75 -2.86 27.28
N ASP A 111 14.90 -2.45 26.72
CA ASP A 111 14.94 -1.38 25.73
C ASP A 111 14.32 -1.83 24.39
N LEU A 112 14.47 -3.11 24.01
CA LEU A 112 13.83 -3.69 22.83
C LEU A 112 12.31 -3.66 22.92
N LEU A 113 11.74 -4.10 24.05
CA LEU A 113 10.29 -4.07 24.28
C LEU A 113 9.74 -2.64 24.22
N ALA A 114 10.44 -1.68 24.85
CA ALA A 114 10.07 -0.27 24.80
C ALA A 114 10.12 0.29 23.36
N LEU A 115 11.15 -0.09 22.57
CA LEU A 115 11.27 0.29 21.16
C LEU A 115 10.14 -0.27 20.29
N ILE A 116 9.78 -1.55 20.48
CA ILE A 116 8.66 -2.17 19.75
C ILE A 116 7.36 -1.40 20.01
N GLU A 117 7.11 -1.04 21.28
CA GLU A 117 5.94 -0.25 21.64
C GLU A 117 5.98 1.16 21.04
N GLU A 118 7.13 1.83 21.08
CA GLU A 118 7.32 3.17 20.50
C GLU A 118 7.11 3.17 18.98
N ILE A 119 7.65 2.17 18.27
CA ILE A 119 7.45 1.98 16.83
C ILE A 119 5.95 1.77 16.54
N GLY A 120 5.28 0.87 17.27
CA GLY A 120 3.85 0.62 17.07
C GLY A 120 2.99 1.87 17.28
N ASN A 121 3.26 2.64 18.33
CA ASN A 121 2.52 3.87 18.62
C ASN A 121 2.82 4.98 17.59
N ALA A 122 4.08 5.13 17.18
CA ALA A 122 4.47 6.12 16.18
C ALA A 122 3.87 5.81 14.81
N ALA A 123 3.84 4.52 14.42
CA ALA A 123 3.26 4.11 13.17
C ALA A 123 1.75 4.27 13.17
N GLN A 124 1.05 3.87 14.25
CA GLN A 124 -0.39 4.10 14.38
C GLN A 124 -0.76 5.58 14.25
N LYS A 125 0.01 6.47 14.91
CA LYS A 125 -0.18 7.91 14.77
C LYS A 125 0.03 8.38 13.33
N ARG A 126 1.10 7.92 12.67
CA ARG A 126 1.43 8.33 11.30
C ARG A 126 0.40 7.84 10.29
N VAL A 127 -0.16 6.64 10.49
CA VAL A 127 -1.28 6.15 9.68
C VAL A 127 -2.48 7.06 9.87
N ALA A 128 -2.92 7.32 11.12
CA ALA A 128 -4.09 8.14 11.36
C ALA A 128 -3.97 9.55 10.75
N GLU A 129 -2.79 10.17 10.84
CA GLU A 129 -2.53 11.51 10.29
C GLU A 129 -2.51 11.52 8.75
N THR A 130 -1.93 10.49 8.13
CA THR A 130 -1.71 10.46 6.67
C THR A 130 -2.90 9.86 5.91
N TYR A 131 -3.59 8.89 6.52
CA TYR A 131 -4.75 8.20 5.95
C TYR A 131 -5.82 9.19 5.49
N LYS A 132 -6.17 10.17 6.35
CA LYS A 132 -7.17 11.18 6.03
C LYS A 132 -6.76 12.05 4.83
N SER A 133 -5.47 12.33 4.67
CA SER A 133 -4.95 13.07 3.51
C SER A 133 -5.10 12.27 2.22
N PHE A 134 -4.81 10.96 2.25
CA PHE A 134 -4.98 10.09 1.10
C PHE A 134 -6.46 9.89 0.74
N LEU A 135 -7.31 9.68 1.74
CA LEU A 135 -8.76 9.61 1.54
C LEU A 135 -9.27 10.89 0.87
N ASN A 136 -8.94 12.07 1.40
CA ASN A 136 -9.37 13.34 0.79
C ASN A 136 -8.88 13.49 -0.66
N LYS A 137 -7.63 13.12 -0.94
CA LYS A 137 -7.05 13.18 -2.30
C LYS A 137 -7.73 12.21 -3.25
N ARG A 138 -8.06 10.99 -2.80
CA ARG A 138 -8.85 10.04 -3.61
C ARG A 138 -10.25 10.58 -3.88
N GLN A 139 -10.94 11.06 -2.85
CA GLN A 139 -12.29 11.63 -2.95
C GLN A 139 -12.37 12.85 -3.89
N GLU A 140 -11.30 13.65 -4.00
CA GLU A 140 -11.22 14.77 -4.96
C GLU A 140 -11.35 14.31 -6.42
N PHE A 141 -10.80 13.14 -6.76
CA PHE A 141 -10.80 12.62 -8.13
C PHE A 141 -11.85 11.53 -8.36
N TYR A 142 -12.43 11.00 -7.30
CA TYR A 142 -13.35 9.87 -7.37
C TYR A 142 -14.60 10.20 -8.20
N SER A 143 -14.93 9.36 -9.19
CA SER A 143 -15.98 9.59 -10.20
C SER A 143 -15.78 10.80 -11.12
N ILE A 144 -14.62 11.48 -11.08
CA ILE A 144 -14.32 12.67 -11.89
C ILE A 144 -13.16 12.39 -12.86
N ASP A 145 -12.05 11.86 -12.36
CA ASP A 145 -10.82 11.58 -13.13
C ASP A 145 -10.22 10.25 -12.68
N GLU A 146 -10.50 9.20 -13.45
CA GLU A 146 -10.07 7.82 -13.15
C GLU A 146 -8.54 7.68 -13.08
N GLY A 147 -7.81 8.37 -13.96
CA GLY A 147 -6.35 8.30 -13.97
C GLY A 147 -5.73 8.91 -12.72
N LYS A 148 -6.23 10.08 -12.28
CA LYS A 148 -5.76 10.72 -11.05
C LYS A 148 -6.22 10.00 -9.79
N TRP A 149 -7.42 9.43 -9.79
CA TRP A 149 -7.90 8.60 -8.68
C TRP A 149 -6.99 7.38 -8.49
N GLN A 150 -6.66 6.67 -9.58
CA GLN A 150 -5.74 5.53 -9.54
C GLN A 150 -4.37 5.94 -8.97
N LEU A 151 -3.78 7.05 -9.45
CA LEU A 151 -2.52 7.56 -8.92
C LEU A 151 -2.60 7.85 -7.42
N ALA A 152 -3.67 8.49 -6.94
CA ALA A 152 -3.87 8.76 -5.52
C ALA A 152 -4.05 7.48 -4.69
N ALA A 153 -4.74 6.47 -5.22
CA ALA A 153 -4.89 5.17 -4.58
C ALA A 153 -3.54 4.41 -4.51
N PHE A 154 -2.71 4.51 -5.54
CA PHE A 154 -1.37 3.92 -5.53
C PHE A 154 -0.42 4.62 -4.57
N GLU A 155 -0.47 5.95 -4.48
CA GLU A 155 0.30 6.67 -3.47
C GLU A 155 -0.11 6.24 -2.04
N HIS A 156 -1.40 5.98 -1.82
CA HIS A 156 -1.88 5.46 -0.54
C HIS A 156 -1.34 4.05 -0.26
N LEU A 157 -1.37 3.15 -1.24
CA LEU A 157 -0.80 1.80 -1.12
C LEU A 157 0.70 1.84 -0.81
N GLN A 158 1.46 2.65 -1.56
CA GLN A 158 2.89 2.86 -1.35
C GLN A 158 3.23 3.34 0.06
N PHE A 159 2.41 4.24 0.59
CA PHE A 159 2.58 4.69 1.96
C PHE A 159 2.40 3.55 2.97
N GLN A 160 1.42 2.67 2.77
CA GLN A 160 1.18 1.54 3.69
C GLN A 160 2.36 0.56 3.71
N GLU A 161 2.91 0.23 2.54
CA GLU A 161 4.07 -0.67 2.43
C GLU A 161 5.32 -0.12 3.12
N THR A 162 5.51 1.19 3.03
CA THR A 162 6.73 1.86 3.50
C THR A 162 6.64 2.45 4.90
N LEU A 163 5.44 2.51 5.47
CA LEU A 163 5.15 3.06 6.79
C LEU A 163 6.07 2.47 7.86
N LEU A 164 6.12 1.14 7.95
CA LEU A 164 6.83 0.46 9.03
C LEU A 164 8.34 0.70 8.92
N ALA A 165 8.89 0.62 7.71
CA ALA A 165 10.30 0.87 7.45
C ALA A 165 10.69 2.33 7.79
N GLY A 166 9.86 3.29 7.39
CA GLY A 166 10.07 4.71 7.69
C GLY A 166 10.00 5.00 9.20
N VAL A 167 8.97 4.49 9.88
CA VAL A 167 8.80 4.68 11.33
C VAL A 167 9.91 4.00 12.11
N LEU A 168 10.28 2.78 11.74
CA LEU A 168 11.42 2.07 12.34
C LEU A 168 12.70 2.90 12.21
N GLY A 169 12.97 3.46 11.03
CA GLY A 169 14.11 4.35 10.78
C GLY A 169 14.12 5.57 11.69
N ASP A 170 12.99 6.26 11.78
CA ASP A 170 12.84 7.48 12.59
C ASP A 170 13.01 7.19 14.09
N VAL A 171 12.31 6.16 14.61
CA VAL A 171 12.37 5.80 16.03
C VAL A 171 13.76 5.28 16.41
N CYS A 172 14.39 4.42 15.58
CA CYS A 172 15.75 3.96 15.82
C CYS A 172 16.73 5.13 15.87
N LYS A 173 16.62 6.07 14.93
CA LYS A 173 17.47 7.27 14.88
C LYS A 173 17.30 8.12 16.13
N GLN A 174 16.06 8.29 16.63
CA GLN A 174 15.79 8.99 17.89
C GLN A 174 16.38 8.25 19.10
N ALA A 175 16.35 6.93 19.10
CA ALA A 175 16.98 6.10 20.13
C ALA A 175 18.52 6.02 20.01
N GLY A 176 19.10 6.62 18.96
CA GLY A 176 20.55 6.65 18.72
C GLY A 176 21.12 5.32 18.19
N ILE A 177 20.27 4.47 17.61
CA ILE A 177 20.65 3.18 17.00
C ILE A 177 20.27 3.18 15.51
N ASN A 178 20.83 2.23 14.75
CA ASN A 178 20.37 1.98 13.39
C ASN A 178 19.30 0.86 13.38
N PRO A 179 18.45 0.77 12.33
CA PRO A 179 17.46 -0.30 12.22
C PRO A 179 18.03 -1.72 12.22
N LEU A 180 19.29 -1.89 11.81
CA LEU A 180 19.97 -3.19 11.84
C LEU A 180 20.15 -3.69 13.28
N ILE A 181 20.52 -2.83 14.23
CA ILE A 181 20.66 -3.18 15.65
C ILE A 181 19.33 -3.61 16.24
N PHE A 182 18.22 -2.95 15.86
CA PHE A 182 16.88 -3.39 16.25
C PHE A 182 16.57 -4.80 15.70
N ASN A 183 16.77 -5.03 14.40
CA ASN A 183 16.53 -6.33 13.77
C ASN A 183 17.40 -7.45 14.37
N THR A 184 18.68 -7.18 14.63
CA THR A 184 19.59 -8.13 15.29
C THR A 184 19.14 -8.42 16.72
N SER A 185 18.59 -7.43 17.43
CA SER A 185 18.06 -7.61 18.78
C SER A 185 16.77 -8.42 18.80
N CYS A 186 15.88 -8.24 17.82
CA CYS A 186 14.70 -9.10 17.63
C CYS A 186 15.11 -10.55 17.39
N ARG A 187 16.07 -10.79 16.48
CA ARG A 187 16.60 -12.14 16.19
C ARG A 187 17.24 -12.78 17.41
N ALA A 188 18.02 -12.02 18.17
CA ALA A 188 18.64 -12.52 19.40
C ALA A 188 17.63 -12.92 20.49
N ASN A 189 16.38 -12.45 20.40
CA ASN A 189 15.29 -12.76 21.34
C ASN A 189 14.11 -13.46 20.64
N GLU A 190 14.32 -14.12 19.49
CA GLU A 190 13.22 -14.69 18.69
C GLU A 190 12.42 -15.78 19.40
N THR A 191 13.05 -16.47 20.37
CA THR A 191 12.42 -17.50 21.19
C THR A 191 11.77 -16.96 22.47
N ASP A 192 11.93 -15.67 22.76
CA ASP A 192 11.34 -15.02 23.94
C ASP A 192 9.87 -14.68 23.67
N GLN A 193 8.97 -15.25 24.48
CA GLN A 193 7.53 -15.12 24.29
C GLN A 193 7.05 -13.66 24.43
N GLU A 194 7.63 -12.88 25.33
CA GLU A 194 7.21 -11.49 25.58
C GLU A 194 7.58 -10.57 24.41
N VAL A 195 8.73 -10.83 23.77
CA VAL A 195 9.15 -10.14 22.55
C VAL A 195 8.22 -10.52 21.39
N ARG A 196 7.88 -11.80 21.24
CA ARG A 196 6.92 -12.27 20.22
C ARG A 196 5.54 -11.64 20.40
N ASP A 197 4.97 -11.69 21.60
CA ASP A 197 3.67 -11.09 21.91
C ASP A 197 3.68 -9.56 21.65
N SER A 198 4.82 -8.90 21.89
CA SER A 198 4.95 -7.47 21.62
C SER A 198 5.04 -7.14 20.13
N LEU A 199 5.74 -7.96 19.34
CA LEU A 199 5.77 -7.84 17.89
C LEU A 199 4.38 -8.13 17.28
N GLU A 200 3.69 -9.16 17.76
CA GLU A 200 2.32 -9.46 17.33
C GLU A 200 1.37 -8.30 17.63
N ARG A 201 1.42 -7.73 18.85
CA ARG A 201 0.63 -6.53 19.22
C ARG A 201 0.98 -5.32 18.35
N MET A 202 2.25 -5.13 18.00
CA MET A 202 2.68 -4.06 17.09
C MET A 202 2.04 -4.27 15.70
N THR A 203 2.08 -5.48 15.16
CA THR A 203 1.42 -5.82 13.89
C THR A 203 -0.08 -5.55 13.95
N THR A 204 -0.76 -5.95 15.03
CA THR A 204 -2.19 -5.65 15.21
C THR A 204 -2.47 -4.14 15.23
N LYS A 205 -1.65 -3.34 15.94
CA LYS A 205 -1.79 -1.87 16.00
C LYS A 205 -1.55 -1.19 14.64
N LEU A 206 -0.76 -1.78 13.77
CA LEU A 206 -0.50 -1.26 12.42
C LEU A 206 -1.68 -1.50 11.49
N ILE A 207 -2.32 -2.67 11.61
CA ILE A 207 -3.49 -3.04 10.81
C ILE A 207 -4.73 -2.30 11.31
N GLN A 208 -4.87 -2.13 12.62
CA GLN A 208 -5.99 -1.42 13.24
C GLN A 208 -5.60 0.03 13.51
N VAL A 209 -5.88 0.91 12.54
CA VAL A 209 -6.03 2.34 12.86
C VAL A 209 -7.09 2.41 13.95
N ASN A 210 -6.78 2.99 15.11
CA ASN A 210 -7.66 3.04 16.29
C ASN A 210 -8.87 3.96 16.07
N VAL A 211 -9.62 3.72 15.00
CA VAL A 211 -10.85 4.42 14.66
C VAL A 211 -11.95 3.75 15.43
N GLN A 212 -12.67 4.54 16.21
CA GLN A 212 -13.87 4.07 16.88
C GLN A 212 -15.03 4.14 15.90
N LYS A 213 -15.93 3.15 15.96
CA LYS A 213 -17.16 3.18 15.20
C LYS A 213 -17.94 4.46 15.56
N PRO A 214 -18.35 5.29 14.58
CA PRO A 214 -19.21 6.43 14.85
C PRO A 214 -20.52 5.99 15.51
N GLU A 215 -21.05 6.79 16.44
CA GLU A 215 -22.35 6.50 17.08
C GLU A 215 -23.49 6.45 16.05
N SER A 216 -23.38 7.25 14.99
CA SER A 216 -24.34 7.30 13.88
C SER A 216 -24.35 6.04 13.01
N LEU A 217 -23.26 5.25 13.04
CA LEU A 217 -23.15 4.00 12.31
C LEU A 217 -23.82 2.89 13.13
N THR A 218 -25.14 2.84 13.10
CA THR A 218 -25.94 1.82 13.81
C THR A 218 -25.89 0.48 13.06
N LYS A 219 -26.39 -0.59 13.71
CA LYS A 219 -26.44 -1.93 13.09
C LYS A 219 -27.29 -1.92 11.81
N GLU A 220 -28.38 -1.15 11.79
CA GLU A 220 -29.26 -0.99 10.64
C GLU A 220 -28.58 -0.24 9.49
N VAL A 221 -27.85 0.84 9.79
CA VAL A 221 -27.06 1.58 8.79
C VAL A 221 -25.96 0.68 8.23
N PHE A 222 -25.28 -0.07 9.10
CA PHE A 222 -24.25 -1.01 8.68
C PHE A 222 -24.81 -2.13 7.77
N HIS A 223 -26.02 -2.63 8.05
CA HIS A 223 -26.71 -3.56 7.16
C HIS A 223 -26.96 -2.95 5.76
N GLN A 224 -27.41 -1.70 5.69
CA GLN A 224 -27.61 -1.00 4.42
C GLN A 224 -26.30 -0.82 3.64
N ILE A 225 -25.21 -0.50 4.34
CA ILE A 225 -23.88 -0.39 3.74
C ILE A 225 -23.45 -1.72 3.12
N MET A 226 -23.54 -2.82 3.86
CA MET A 226 -23.14 -4.16 3.36
C MET A 226 -24.02 -4.63 2.19
N GLU A 227 -25.32 -4.34 2.23
CA GLU A 227 -26.24 -4.62 1.11
C GLU A 227 -25.90 -3.82 -0.14
N TYR A 228 -25.59 -2.54 0.03
CA TYR A 228 -25.19 -1.66 -1.05
C TYR A 228 -23.85 -2.09 -1.64
N GLN A 229 -22.85 -2.36 -0.79
CA GLN A 229 -21.52 -2.83 -1.21
C GLN A 229 -21.62 -4.10 -2.07
N SER A 230 -22.45 -5.07 -1.67
CA SER A 230 -22.70 -6.28 -2.47
C SER A 230 -23.24 -5.95 -3.86
N GLN A 231 -24.23 -5.06 -3.95
CA GLN A 231 -24.84 -4.67 -5.24
C GLN A 231 -23.88 -3.85 -6.10
N PHE A 232 -23.11 -2.96 -5.47
CA PHE A 232 -22.10 -2.16 -6.14
C PHE A 232 -21.05 -3.07 -6.78
N LEU A 233 -20.50 -4.02 -6.01
CA LEU A 233 -19.49 -4.96 -6.46
C LEU A 233 -19.97 -5.80 -7.65
N GLU A 234 -21.16 -6.40 -7.54
CA GLU A 234 -21.74 -7.20 -8.61
C GLU A 234 -21.89 -6.39 -9.92
N ASN A 235 -22.46 -5.19 -9.83
CA ASN A 235 -22.64 -4.32 -11.00
C ASN A 235 -21.32 -3.80 -11.56
N PHE A 236 -20.35 -3.47 -10.70
CA PHE A 236 -19.07 -2.93 -11.11
C PHE A 236 -18.23 -3.99 -11.80
N LEU A 237 -18.10 -5.17 -11.20
CA LEU A 237 -17.29 -6.27 -11.72
C LEU A 237 -17.86 -6.88 -13.00
N GLN A 238 -19.19 -6.92 -13.17
CA GLN A 238 -19.80 -7.32 -14.44
C GLN A 238 -19.43 -6.39 -15.60
N ARG A 239 -19.24 -5.09 -15.31
CA ARG A 239 -18.89 -4.08 -16.32
C ARG A 239 -17.38 -3.93 -16.48
N ASN A 240 -16.62 -4.19 -15.43
CA ASN A 240 -15.18 -4.01 -15.33
C ASN A 240 -14.55 -5.27 -14.72
N PRO A 241 -14.53 -6.39 -15.46
CA PRO A 241 -13.89 -7.61 -14.96
C PRO A 241 -12.40 -7.33 -14.69
N PRO A 242 -11.86 -7.78 -13.53
CA PRO A 242 -10.46 -7.62 -13.20
C PRO A 242 -9.58 -8.26 -14.28
N ARG A 243 -8.57 -7.53 -14.77
CA ARG A 243 -7.62 -8.03 -15.78
C ARG A 243 -6.26 -8.31 -15.18
N PHE A 244 -5.91 -7.59 -14.12
CA PHE A 244 -4.65 -7.70 -13.42
C PHE A 244 -4.86 -7.83 -11.90
N PRO A 245 -3.94 -8.43 -11.14
CA PRO A 245 -4.03 -8.51 -9.67
C PRO A 245 -4.17 -7.13 -9.00
N ALA A 246 -3.56 -6.09 -9.56
CA ALA A 246 -3.69 -4.71 -9.10
C ALA A 246 -5.13 -4.18 -9.14
N ASP A 247 -5.97 -4.67 -10.05
CA ASP A 247 -7.37 -4.26 -10.15
C ASP A 247 -8.17 -4.69 -8.92
N VAL A 248 -7.81 -5.82 -8.31
CA VAL A 248 -8.45 -6.31 -7.08
C VAL A 248 -8.06 -5.43 -5.88
N ILE A 249 -6.80 -4.98 -5.81
CA ILE A 249 -6.36 -4.06 -4.76
C ILE A 249 -7.05 -2.71 -4.91
N LEU A 250 -7.14 -2.19 -6.14
CA LEU A 250 -7.86 -0.96 -6.43
C LEU A 250 -9.36 -1.07 -6.15
N LEU A 251 -9.95 -2.26 -6.30
CA LEU A 251 -11.36 -2.50 -5.99
C LEU A 251 -11.66 -2.18 -4.52
N HIS A 252 -10.79 -2.57 -3.59
CA HIS A 252 -10.97 -2.25 -2.17
C HIS A 252 -10.97 -0.75 -1.89
N PHE A 253 -10.04 0.00 -2.49
CA PHE A 253 -10.04 1.47 -2.36
C PHE A 253 -11.30 2.08 -2.99
N ARG A 254 -11.77 1.53 -4.10
CA ARG A 254 -12.97 1.99 -4.80
C ARG A 254 -14.24 1.76 -4.00
N GLU A 255 -14.39 0.57 -3.42
CA GLU A 255 -15.49 0.26 -2.52
C GLU A 255 -15.51 1.27 -1.36
N GLY A 256 -14.35 1.47 -0.73
CA GLY A 256 -14.19 2.45 0.33
C GLY A 256 -14.59 3.87 -0.09
N ASP A 257 -14.10 4.29 -1.25
CA ASP A 257 -14.38 5.62 -1.77
C ASP A 257 -15.86 5.82 -2.17
N GLU A 258 -16.53 4.77 -2.68
CA GLU A 258 -17.96 4.78 -2.96
C GLU A 258 -18.78 4.86 -1.67
N LEU A 259 -18.44 4.05 -0.67
CA LEU A 259 -19.14 4.05 0.62
C LEU A 259 -18.98 5.38 1.35
N MET A 260 -17.79 5.99 1.29
CA MET A 260 -17.56 7.35 1.79
C MET A 260 -18.43 8.37 1.06
N LYS A 261 -18.53 8.30 -0.27
CA LYS A 261 -19.36 9.23 -1.06
C LYS A 261 -20.86 9.08 -0.77
N ILE A 262 -21.35 7.86 -0.58
CA ILE A 262 -22.79 7.58 -0.43
C ILE A 262 -23.25 7.70 1.02
N PHE A 263 -22.47 7.16 1.98
CA PHE A 263 -22.85 7.06 3.39
C PHE A 263 -22.05 7.99 4.30
N GLY A 264 -20.93 8.55 3.83
CA GLY A 264 -20.09 9.44 4.63
C GLY A 264 -19.19 8.74 5.63
N TYR A 265 -18.97 7.43 5.48
CA TYR A 265 -18.11 6.63 6.35
C TYR A 265 -16.87 6.15 5.61
N ASP A 266 -15.70 6.30 6.21
CA ASP A 266 -14.45 5.79 5.65
C ASP A 266 -14.22 4.31 5.96
N GLU A 267 -13.23 3.70 5.29
CA GLU A 267 -12.96 2.27 5.41
C GLU A 267 -12.55 1.84 6.83
N ASN A 268 -11.93 2.74 7.61
CA ASN A 268 -11.56 2.44 8.99
C ASN A 268 -12.78 2.47 9.92
N GLU A 269 -13.71 3.41 9.70
CA GLU A 269 -14.98 3.47 10.44
C GLU A 269 -15.85 2.23 10.17
N ILE A 270 -15.88 1.78 8.92
CA ILE A 270 -16.58 0.56 8.51
C ILE A 270 -15.90 -0.68 9.10
N SER A 271 -14.56 -0.75 9.08
CA SER A 271 -13.80 -1.85 9.69
C SER A 271 -14.01 -1.94 11.22
N ALA A 272 -14.09 -0.79 11.89
CA ALA A 272 -14.43 -0.72 13.30
C ALA A 272 -15.84 -1.26 13.57
N ALA A 273 -16.81 -0.93 12.71
CA ALA A 273 -18.17 -1.47 12.79
C ALA A 273 -18.22 -2.99 12.54
N MET A 274 -17.48 -3.51 11.56
CA MET A 274 -17.38 -4.95 11.31
C MET A 274 -16.92 -5.70 12.56
N SER A 275 -15.90 -5.16 13.24
CA SER A 275 -15.36 -5.74 14.47
C SER A 275 -16.37 -5.68 15.62
N GLU A 276 -17.01 -4.53 15.85
CA GLU A 276 -17.96 -4.32 16.93
C GLU A 276 -19.24 -5.17 16.76
N PHE A 277 -19.78 -5.21 15.54
CA PHE A 277 -20.97 -6.00 15.21
C PHE A 277 -20.68 -7.46 14.91
N LYS A 278 -19.41 -7.88 15.06
CA LYS A 278 -18.95 -9.26 14.87
C LYS A 278 -19.35 -9.82 13.52
N PHE A 279 -19.20 -9.00 12.47
CA PHE A 279 -19.65 -9.31 11.11
C PHE A 279 -19.12 -10.64 10.60
N GLU A 280 -17.95 -11.10 11.02
CA GLU A 280 -17.37 -12.39 10.60
C GLU A 280 -17.98 -13.62 11.31
N THR A 281 -18.52 -13.45 12.52
CA THR A 281 -18.85 -14.59 13.41
C THR A 281 -20.32 -14.69 13.78
N ASP A 282 -21.06 -13.58 13.73
CA ASP A 282 -22.48 -13.58 14.06
C ASP A 282 -23.29 -14.13 12.87
N GLY A 283 -24.21 -15.06 13.15
CA GLY A 283 -25.02 -15.75 12.15
C GLY A 283 -26.03 -14.84 11.45
N GLU A 284 -26.41 -13.71 12.06
CA GLU A 284 -27.30 -12.73 11.44
C GLU A 284 -26.75 -12.17 10.12
N TRP A 285 -25.43 -12.06 10.00
CA TRP A 285 -24.75 -11.52 8.83
C TRP A 285 -24.42 -12.56 7.75
N GLU A 286 -24.65 -13.85 8.01
CA GLU A 286 -24.34 -14.94 7.07
C GLU A 286 -24.94 -14.71 5.66
N PRO A 287 -26.20 -14.27 5.50
CA PRO A 287 -26.75 -14.00 4.17
C PRO A 287 -25.98 -12.93 3.40
N LEU A 288 -25.48 -11.90 4.10
CA LEU A 288 -24.73 -10.80 3.50
C LEU A 288 -23.28 -11.20 3.20
N ARG A 289 -22.62 -11.94 4.11
CA ARG A 289 -21.29 -12.53 3.83
C ARG A 289 -21.33 -13.40 2.58
N LYS A 290 -22.34 -14.28 2.48
CA LYS A 290 -22.52 -15.13 1.31
C LYS A 290 -22.74 -14.31 0.05
N LYS A 291 -23.58 -13.27 0.09
CA LYS A 291 -23.83 -12.41 -1.06
C LYS A 291 -22.58 -11.65 -1.54
N LEU A 292 -21.77 -11.13 -0.61
CA LEU A 292 -20.48 -10.51 -0.92
C LEU A 292 -19.52 -11.52 -1.55
N HIS A 293 -19.43 -12.72 -0.97
CA HIS A 293 -18.60 -13.80 -1.49
C HIS A 293 -19.01 -14.19 -2.92
N ASP A 294 -20.30 -14.44 -3.14
CA ASP A 294 -20.86 -14.81 -4.44
C ASP A 294 -20.62 -13.69 -5.49
N ALA A 295 -20.71 -12.41 -5.10
CA ALA A 295 -20.46 -11.29 -6.02
C ALA A 295 -19.03 -11.26 -6.54
N VAL A 296 -18.05 -11.59 -5.69
CA VAL A 296 -16.63 -11.66 -6.07
C VAL A 296 -16.34 -12.95 -6.84
N GLU A 297 -16.81 -14.11 -6.36
CA GLU A 297 -16.51 -15.42 -6.94
C GLU A 297 -17.10 -15.59 -8.36
N ASN A 298 -18.34 -15.15 -8.58
CA ASN A 298 -19.01 -15.25 -9.88
C ASN A 298 -18.30 -14.43 -10.97
N CYS A 299 -17.60 -13.36 -10.60
CA CYS A 299 -16.87 -12.52 -11.53
C CYS A 299 -15.45 -13.05 -11.81
N MET A 300 -14.81 -13.65 -10.80
CA MET A 300 -13.48 -14.26 -10.94
C MET A 300 -13.50 -15.57 -11.74
N SER A 301 -14.60 -16.33 -11.66
CA SER A 301 -14.79 -17.60 -12.39
C SER A 301 -15.23 -17.45 -13.84
N GLY A 302 -15.73 -16.27 -14.24
CA GLY A 302 -16.12 -15.96 -15.62
C GLY A 302 -14.98 -15.46 -16.53
N SER A 303 -13.75 -15.40 -16.03
CA SER A 303 -12.57 -14.87 -16.74
C SER A 303 -11.67 -15.95 -17.36
N GLN A 304 -12.21 -17.17 -17.60
CA GLN A 304 -11.52 -18.25 -18.32
C GLN A 304 -11.89 -18.30 -19.81
#